data_AF-A0A662DL55-F1
#
_entry.id   AF-A0A662DL55-F1
#
_cell.length_a   1.000
_cell.length_b   1.000
_cell.length_c   1.000
_cell.angle_alpha   90.00
_cell.angle_beta   90.00
_cell.angle_gamma   90.00
#
_symmetry.space_group_name_H-M   'P 1'
#
loop_
_entity.id
_entity.type
_entity.pdbx_description
1 polymer ?
#
loop_
_entity_poly.entity_id
_entity_poly.type
_entity_poly.pdbx_seq_one_letter_code
_entity_poly.pdbx_strand_id
1 'polypeptide(L)'
;DPSSLTDQAITDWADSVAIDHEVDRVGAKYVRRCLNVSRKLAAFWSARTQTKGDPDDWRSRVDLALGVRAWRPQLDLAQHLLEDLPTEDTFLRVVGLFRLVHNEPFLDEMSFQEWFETRQKRAG
;
A
#
# COMPACT_ATOMS: atom_id res chain seq x y z
N ASP A 1 23.89 -10.21 -3.15
CA ASP A 1 23.56 -11.39 -2.32
C ASP A 1 22.29 -11.06 -1.56
N PRO A 2 21.22 -11.87 -1.62
CA PRO A 2 19.99 -11.61 -0.87
C PRO A 2 20.20 -11.52 0.64
N SER A 3 21.22 -12.18 1.17
CA SER A 3 21.56 -12.17 2.60
C SER A 3 22.29 -10.90 3.06
N SER A 4 22.77 -10.06 2.13
CA SER A 4 23.44 -8.79 2.42
C SER A 4 22.51 -7.57 2.39
N LEU A 5 21.20 -7.78 2.18
CA LEU A 5 20.20 -6.71 2.13
C LEU A 5 19.82 -6.25 3.54
N THR A 6 20.50 -5.22 4.01
CA THR A 6 20.16 -4.53 5.27
C THR A 6 18.96 -3.59 5.09
N ASP A 7 18.34 -3.19 6.20
CA ASP A 7 17.27 -2.18 6.23
C ASP A 7 17.71 -0.87 5.55
N GLN A 8 18.97 -0.48 5.75
CA GLN A 8 19.54 0.71 5.13
C GLN A 8 19.70 0.53 3.63
N ALA A 9 20.26 -0.61 3.17
CA ALA A 9 20.44 -0.87 1.75
C ALA A 9 19.12 -0.87 0.96
N ILE A 10 18.03 -1.37 1.57
CA ILE A 10 16.69 -1.34 0.96
C ILE A 10 16.13 0.08 0.93
N THR A 11 16.37 0.87 1.99
CA THR A 11 15.96 2.28 2.04
C THR A 11 16.68 3.09 0.97
N ASP A 12 17.99 2.93 0.86
CA ASP A 12 18.82 3.61 -0.13
C ASP A 12 18.41 3.22 -1.55
N TRP A 13 18.14 1.92 -1.78
CA TRP A 13 17.61 1.45 -3.05
C TRP A 13 16.24 2.05 -3.38
N ALA A 14 15.31 2.08 -2.42
CA ALA A 14 13.98 2.66 -2.62
C ALA A 14 14.05 4.16 -2.93
N ASP A 15 14.97 4.87 -2.29
CA ASP A 15 15.21 6.29 -2.54
C ASP A 15 15.84 6.51 -3.93
N SER A 16 16.77 5.65 -4.36
CA SER A 16 17.32 5.68 -5.73
C SER A 16 16.22 5.47 -6.78
N VAL A 17 15.36 4.47 -6.60
CA VAL A 17 14.23 4.20 -7.52
C VAL A 17 13.28 5.40 -7.58
N ALA A 18 12.99 6.03 -6.43
CA ALA A 18 12.15 7.22 -6.40
C ALA A 18 12.76 8.39 -7.17
N ILE A 19 14.08 8.58 -7.08
CA ILE A 19 14.80 9.61 -7.84
C ILE A 19 14.76 9.29 -9.34
N ASP A 20 15.10 8.05 -9.73
CA ASP A 20 15.19 7.63 -11.14
C ASP A 20 13.85 7.71 -11.87
N HIS A 21 12.74 7.59 -11.14
CA HIS A 21 11.38 7.66 -11.66
C HIS A 21 10.64 8.96 -11.32
N GLU A 22 11.36 9.98 -10.84
CA GLU A 22 10.80 11.30 -10.49
C GLU A 22 9.59 11.23 -9.54
N VAL A 23 9.57 10.24 -8.64
CA VAL A 23 8.52 10.07 -7.65
C VAL A 23 8.66 11.15 -6.60
N ASP A 24 7.57 11.87 -6.32
CA ASP A 24 7.57 12.91 -5.31
C ASP A 24 7.85 12.37 -3.90
N ARG A 25 8.19 13.26 -2.98
CA ARG A 25 8.59 12.91 -1.60
C ARG A 25 7.51 12.14 -0.84
N VAL A 26 6.23 12.45 -1.07
CA VAL A 26 5.10 11.79 -0.41
C VAL A 26 4.90 10.39 -0.99
N GLY A 27 4.91 10.26 -2.33
CA GLY A 27 4.92 8.97 -3.01
C GLY A 27 6.06 8.06 -2.53
N ALA A 28 7.29 8.55 -2.51
CA ALA A 28 8.48 7.82 -2.06
C ALA A 28 8.38 7.36 -0.59
N LYS A 29 7.78 8.18 0.28
CA LYS A 29 7.48 7.81 1.67
C LYS A 29 6.50 6.64 1.74
N TYR A 30 5.44 6.63 0.94
CA TYR A 30 4.47 5.53 0.95
C TYR A 30 5.02 4.25 0.32
N VAL A 31 5.83 4.34 -0.73
CA VAL A 31 6.56 3.21 -1.29
C VAL A 31 7.44 2.55 -0.22
N ARG A 32 8.24 3.32 0.53
CA ARG A 32 9.05 2.80 1.64
C ARG A 32 8.22 2.08 2.70
N ARG A 33 7.05 2.62 3.04
CA ARG A 33 6.13 1.95 3.99
C ARG A 33 5.59 0.64 3.43
N CYS A 34 5.27 0.57 2.13
CA CYS A 34 4.85 -0.66 1.48
C CYS A 34 5.96 -1.71 1.48
N LEU A 35 7.20 -1.33 1.17
CA LEU A 35 8.36 -2.23 1.24
C LEU A 35 8.54 -2.80 2.65
N ASN A 36 8.40 -1.97 3.69
CA ASN A 36 8.47 -2.42 5.08
C ASN A 36 7.37 -3.44 5.44
N VAL A 37 6.17 -3.29 4.90
CA VAL A 37 5.09 -4.28 5.06
C VAL A 37 5.48 -5.61 4.41
N SER A 38 5.94 -5.58 3.16
CA SER A 38 6.38 -6.80 2.46
C SER A 38 7.52 -7.52 3.18
N ARG A 39 8.45 -6.76 3.79
CA ARG A 39 9.54 -7.33 4.59
C ARG A 39 9.06 -8.01 5.86
N LYS A 40 8.10 -7.41 6.58
CA LYS A 40 7.49 -8.04 7.76
C LYS A 40 6.81 -9.36 7.41
N LEU A 41 6.12 -9.42 6.27
CA LEU A 41 5.58 -10.67 5.74
C LEU A 41 6.70 -11.67 5.45
N ALA A 42 7.72 -11.27 4.69
CA ALA A 42 8.83 -12.17 4.34
C ALA A 42 9.53 -12.73 5.60
N ALA A 43 9.78 -11.89 6.60
CA ALA A 43 10.38 -12.31 7.88
C ALA A 43 9.45 -13.27 8.66
N PHE A 44 8.15 -12.97 8.73
CA PHE A 44 7.18 -13.82 9.40
C PHE A 44 7.11 -15.22 8.79
N TRP A 45 7.15 -15.34 7.45
CA TRP A 45 7.07 -16.65 6.79
C TRP A 45 8.40 -17.39 6.73
N SER A 46 9.54 -16.68 6.67
CA SER A 46 10.86 -17.33 6.60
C SER A 46 11.37 -17.84 7.94
N ALA A 47 11.09 -17.13 9.03
CA ALA A 47 11.62 -17.46 10.36
C ALA A 47 10.69 -18.34 11.21
N ARG A 48 9.42 -18.53 10.80
CA ARG A 48 8.39 -19.15 11.65
C ARG A 48 8.11 -20.60 11.23
N THR A 49 8.27 -21.51 12.18
CA THR A 49 7.65 -22.84 12.09
C THR A 49 6.20 -22.73 12.59
N GLN A 50 5.24 -23.27 11.84
CA GLN A 50 3.82 -23.22 12.21
C GLN A 50 3.62 -23.88 13.58
N THR A 51 2.96 -23.18 14.50
CA THR A 51 2.67 -23.72 15.84
C THR A 51 1.20 -24.14 15.97
N LYS A 52 0.89 -24.96 16.98
CA LYS A 52 -0.44 -25.57 17.20
C LYS A 52 -1.59 -24.56 17.45
N GLY A 53 -1.30 -23.26 17.54
CA GLY A 53 -2.29 -22.19 17.65
C GLY A 53 -2.29 -21.21 16.48
N ASP A 54 -1.51 -21.46 15.43
CA ASP A 54 -1.49 -20.59 14.26
C ASP A 54 -2.77 -20.80 13.44
N PRO A 55 -3.40 -19.72 12.93
CA PRO A 55 -4.53 -19.85 12.02
C PRO A 55 -4.12 -20.62 10.76
N ASP A 56 -4.97 -21.54 10.30
CA ASP A 56 -4.75 -22.22 9.03
C ASP A 56 -5.04 -21.30 7.82
N ASP A 57 -5.96 -20.35 7.96
CA ASP A 57 -6.25 -19.37 6.92
C ASP A 57 -5.12 -18.35 6.77
N TRP A 58 -4.60 -18.23 5.55
CA TRP A 58 -3.49 -17.33 5.23
C TRP A 58 -3.83 -15.86 5.49
N ARG A 59 -5.11 -15.46 5.37
CA ARG A 59 -5.54 -14.08 5.65
C ARG A 59 -5.35 -13.73 7.11
N SER A 60 -5.81 -14.60 8.01
CA SER A 60 -5.60 -14.43 9.45
C SER A 60 -4.11 -14.45 9.83
N ARG A 61 -3.27 -15.20 9.09
CA ARG A 61 -1.81 -15.15 9.28
C ARG A 61 -1.19 -13.83 8.82
N VAL A 62 -1.70 -13.24 7.74
CA VAL A 62 -1.30 -11.89 7.29
C VAL A 62 -1.68 -10.85 8.34
N ASP A 63 -2.89 -10.94 8.90
CA ASP A 63 -3.34 -10.08 9.99
C ASP A 63 -2.46 -10.24 11.25
N LEU A 64 -2.05 -11.48 11.58
CA LEU A 64 -1.14 -11.74 12.69
C LEU A 64 0.26 -11.15 12.44
N ALA A 65 0.76 -11.22 11.21
CA ALA A 65 2.09 -10.72 10.86
C ALA A 65 2.16 -9.18 10.82
N LEU A 66 1.09 -8.52 10.38
CA LEU A 66 1.10 -7.09 10.07
C LEU A 66 0.22 -6.23 10.98
N GLY A 67 -0.72 -6.85 11.69
CA GLY A 67 -1.75 -6.18 12.47
C GLY A 67 -2.87 -5.57 11.62
N VAL A 68 -3.94 -5.11 12.30
CA VAL A 68 -5.22 -4.64 11.73
C VAL A 68 -5.10 -3.46 10.73
N ARG A 69 -3.93 -2.81 10.65
CA ARG A 69 -3.71 -1.57 9.89
C ARG A 69 -2.69 -1.72 8.75
N ALA A 70 -2.39 -2.96 8.38
CA ALA A 70 -1.41 -3.34 7.37
C ALA A 70 -1.67 -2.79 5.96
N TRP A 71 -2.94 -2.62 5.60
CA TRP A 71 -3.39 -2.13 4.30
C TRP A 71 -3.19 -0.61 4.13
N ARG A 72 -3.04 0.14 5.23
CA ARG A 72 -3.00 1.62 5.19
C ARG A 72 -1.90 2.18 4.30
N PRO A 73 -0.64 1.72 4.37
CA PRO A 73 0.39 2.24 3.48
C PRO A 73 0.08 2.08 1.99
N GLN A 74 -0.57 0.97 1.62
CA GLN A 74 -0.96 0.70 0.24
C GLN A 74 -2.12 1.60 -0.18
N LEU A 75 -3.10 1.81 0.73
CA LEU A 75 -4.19 2.75 0.46
C LEU A 75 -3.68 4.19 0.36
N ASP A 76 -2.80 4.62 1.27
CA ASP A 76 -2.19 5.94 1.26
C ASP A 76 -1.45 6.19 -0.07
N LEU A 77 -0.70 5.20 -0.55
CA LEU A 77 0.00 5.26 -1.85
C LEU A 77 -0.98 5.37 -3.01
N ALA A 78 -2.03 4.56 -3.00
CA ALA A 78 -3.03 4.52 -4.06
C ALA A 78 -3.87 5.81 -4.12
N GLN A 79 -4.23 6.36 -2.96
CA GLN A 79 -4.89 7.66 -2.86
C GLN A 79 -3.97 8.78 -3.36
N HIS A 80 -2.69 8.76 -2.96
CA HIS A 80 -1.72 9.74 -3.44
C HIS A 80 -1.58 9.72 -4.97
N LEU A 81 -1.44 8.53 -5.57
CA LEU A 81 -1.42 8.37 -7.02
C LEU A 81 -2.70 8.90 -7.68
N LEU A 82 -3.85 8.69 -7.06
CA LEU A 82 -5.13 9.14 -7.58
C LEU A 82 -5.25 10.67 -7.55
N GLU A 83 -4.71 11.34 -6.52
CA GLU A 83 -4.70 12.80 -6.44
C GLU A 83 -3.66 13.43 -7.41
N ASP A 84 -2.51 12.78 -7.61
CA ASP A 84 -1.43 13.27 -8.49
C ASP A 84 -1.75 13.06 -9.98
N LEU A 85 -2.32 11.89 -10.33
CA LEU A 85 -2.71 11.52 -11.69
C LEU A 85 -4.19 11.09 -11.74
N PRO A 86 -5.13 12.05 -11.64
CA PRO A 86 -6.57 11.79 -11.57
C PRO A 86 -7.14 11.42 -12.94
N THR A 87 -6.82 10.21 -13.40
CA THR A 87 -7.39 9.63 -14.62
C THR A 87 -8.40 8.54 -14.28
N GLU A 88 -9.34 8.28 -15.18
CA GLU A 88 -10.33 7.21 -15.02
C GLU A 88 -9.67 5.83 -14.88
N ASP A 89 -8.57 5.56 -15.61
CA ASP A 89 -7.80 4.31 -15.47
C ASP A 89 -7.18 4.17 -14.08
N THR A 90 -6.54 5.23 -13.56
CA THR A 90 -6.00 5.25 -12.19
C THR A 90 -7.13 4.99 -11.18
N PHE A 91 -8.25 5.68 -11.32
CA PHE A 91 -9.41 5.53 -10.43
C PHE A 91 -9.92 4.09 -10.39
N LEU A 92 -10.19 3.49 -11.55
CA LEU A 92 -10.69 2.13 -11.65
C LEU A 92 -9.71 1.10 -11.09
N ARG A 93 -8.40 1.30 -11.26
CA ARG A 93 -7.38 0.45 -10.64
C ARG A 93 -7.42 0.55 -9.12
N VAL A 94 -7.50 1.75 -8.57
CA VAL A 94 -7.52 1.97 -7.11
C VAL A 94 -8.78 1.37 -6.49
N VAL A 95 -9.96 1.64 -7.06
CA VAL A 95 -11.23 1.05 -6.59
C VAL A 95 -11.23 -0.47 -6.73
N GLY A 96 -10.66 -1.00 -7.82
CA GLY A 96 -10.53 -2.44 -8.02
C GLY A 96 -9.68 -3.13 -6.96
N LEU A 97 -8.60 -2.48 -6.51
CA LEU A 97 -7.71 -2.98 -5.46
C LEU A 97 -8.32 -2.85 -4.06
N PHE A 98 -9.01 -1.74 -3.80
CA PHE A 98 -9.61 -1.42 -2.50
C PHE A 98 -11.11 -1.43 -2.61
N ARG A 99 -11.75 -2.60 -2.76
CA ARG A 99 -13.22 -2.66 -2.84
C ARG A 99 -13.90 -2.27 -1.53
N LEU A 100 -13.31 -2.72 -0.41
CA LEU A 100 -13.76 -2.43 0.95
C LEU A 100 -12.61 -1.83 1.75
N VAL A 101 -12.87 -0.71 2.40
CA VAL A 101 -11.96 -0.10 3.38
C VAL A 101 -12.75 0.06 4.67
N HIS A 102 -12.24 -0.47 5.78
CA HIS A 102 -12.95 -0.43 7.07
C HIS A 102 -14.36 -1.07 7.04
N ASN A 103 -14.55 -2.12 6.23
CA ASN A 103 -15.85 -2.79 5.98
C ASN A 103 -16.91 -1.92 5.30
N GLU A 104 -16.52 -0.78 4.75
CA GLU A 104 -17.38 0.08 3.94
C GLU A 104 -16.89 0.08 2.48
N PRO A 105 -17.80 0.21 1.49
CA PRO A 105 -17.40 0.40 0.10
C PRO A 105 -16.43 1.57 -0.03
N PHE A 106 -15.32 1.35 -0.72
CA PHE A 106 -14.37 2.42 -0.92
C PHE A 106 -14.96 3.51 -1.82
N LEU A 107 -14.81 4.76 -1.36
CA LEU A 107 -15.40 5.96 -2.00
C LEU A 107 -16.92 5.89 -2.17
N ASP A 108 -17.64 5.13 -1.34
CA ASP A 108 -19.10 5.03 -1.37
C ASP A 108 -19.67 4.67 -2.77
N GLU A 109 -18.95 3.84 -3.53
CA GLU A 109 -19.30 3.43 -4.90
C GLU A 109 -19.42 4.59 -5.91
N MET A 110 -18.82 5.74 -5.59
CA MET A 110 -18.80 6.93 -6.44
C MET A 110 -18.16 6.65 -7.80
N SER A 111 -18.71 7.26 -8.85
CA SER A 111 -18.10 7.26 -10.18
C SER A 111 -16.84 8.14 -10.24
N PHE A 112 -16.01 7.95 -11.27
CA PHE A 112 -14.85 8.81 -11.49
C PHE A 112 -15.23 10.28 -11.62
N GLN A 113 -16.30 10.61 -12.36
CA GLN A 113 -16.77 11.98 -12.55
C GLN A 113 -17.18 12.63 -11.23
N GLU A 114 -18.00 11.95 -10.42
CA GLU A 114 -18.44 12.46 -9.12
C GLU A 114 -17.24 12.69 -8.18
N TRP A 115 -16.30 11.74 -8.16
CA TRP A 115 -15.08 11.85 -7.36
C TRP A 115 -14.25 13.06 -7.79
N PHE A 116 -14.00 13.21 -9.09
CA PHE A 116 -13.20 14.30 -9.64
C PHE A 116 -13.84 15.67 -9.36
N GLU A 117 -15.16 15.80 -9.52
CA GLU A 117 -15.89 17.02 -9.18
C GLU A 117 -15.78 17.38 -7.70
N THR A 118 -15.85 16.39 -6.79
CA THR A 118 -15.71 16.65 -5.35
C THR A 118 -14.32 17.19 -5.00
N ARG A 119 -13.28 16.81 -5.74
CA ARG A 119 -11.91 17.32 -5.57
C ARG A 119 -11.74 18.72 -6.10
N GLN A 120 -12.29 19.02 -7.28
CA GLN A 120 -12.26 20.37 -7.83
C GLN A 120 -12.97 21.39 -6.91
N LYS A 121 -14.14 21.02 -6.36
CA LYS A 121 -14.89 21.87 -5.41
C LYS A 121 -14.16 22.13 -4.10
N ARG A 122 -13.20 21.29 -3.71
CA ARG A 122 -12.38 21.46 -2.50
C ARG A 122 -11.11 22.29 -2.75
N ALA A 123 -10.71 22.45 -4.02
CA ALA A 123 -9.51 23.17 -4.41
C ALA A 123 -9.77 24.63 -4.80
N GLY A 124 -11.03 24.99 -5.12
CA GLY A 124 -11.49 26.37 -5.34
C GLY A 124 -12.06 27.00 -4.08
#